data_AF-A0A386ZIK1-F1
#
_entry.id   AF-A0A386ZIK1-F1
#
_cell.length_a   1.000
_cell.length_b   1.000
_cell.length_c   1.000
_cell.angle_alpha   90.00
_cell.angle_beta   90.00
_cell.angle_gamma   90.00
#
_symmetry.space_group_name_H-M   'P 1'
#
loop_
_entity.id
_entity.type
_entity.pdbx_description
1 polymer ?
#
loop_
_entity_poly.entity_id
_entity_poly.type
_entity_poly.pdbx_seq_one_letter_code
_entity_poly.pdbx_strand_id
1 'polypeptide(L)'
;MFIPAILGAGLGLIFVAILREPDFAGQVRVKFDYGYFARNLYFNPKKAPDFAWYLISIFWASVGIGVVITFLVYFLQFELKLDENSLVSMVFKATLIINGTASVVSPLGGTLADRLGRRKPIVAAGALLASAGYAVMDAIVNSSGFLSGCVILSVSAMVCYSARRWHWRRRP
;
A
#
# COMPACT_ATOMS: atom_id res chain seq x y z
N MET A 1 -23.94 5.65 -5.97
CA MET A 1 -23.06 4.50 -5.64
C MET A 1 -22.67 3.63 -6.85
N PHE A 2 -23.48 3.52 -7.91
CA PHE A 2 -23.12 2.70 -9.09
C PHE A 2 -22.14 3.37 -10.09
N ILE A 3 -22.07 4.71 -10.08
CA ILE A 3 -21.25 5.48 -11.02
C ILE A 3 -19.75 5.10 -10.94
N PRO A 4 -19.11 5.00 -9.74
CA PRO A 4 -17.71 4.59 -9.65
C PRO A 4 -17.47 3.14 -10.09
N ALA A 5 -18.43 2.24 -9.83
CA ALA A 5 -18.31 0.83 -10.19
C ALA A 5 -18.31 0.62 -11.71
N ILE A 6 -19.19 1.32 -12.42
CA ILE A 6 -19.28 1.26 -13.89
C ILE A 6 -18.02 1.88 -14.53
N LEU A 7 -17.54 3.01 -13.98
CA LEU A 7 -16.32 3.67 -14.45
C LEU A 7 -15.08 2.79 -14.27
N GLY A 8 -14.94 2.15 -13.10
CA GLY A 8 -13.86 1.20 -12.82
C GLY A 8 -13.91 -0.03 -13.72
N ALA A 9 -15.10 -0.59 -13.96
CA ALA A 9 -15.27 -1.72 -14.88
C ALA A 9 -14.91 -1.35 -16.33
N GLY A 10 -15.32 -0.17 -16.80
CA GLY A 10 -14.99 0.33 -18.13
C GLY A 10 -13.49 0.51 -18.34
N LEU A 11 -12.80 1.16 -17.40
CA LEU A 11 -11.34 1.31 -17.42
C LEU A 11 -10.61 -0.03 -17.37
N GLY A 12 -11.10 -0.98 -16.57
CA GLY A 12 -10.55 -2.34 -16.51
C GLY A 12 -10.64 -3.07 -17.84
N LEU A 13 -11.79 -3.00 -18.52
CA LEU A 13 -11.98 -3.62 -19.84
C LEU A 13 -11.08 -2.97 -20.91
N ILE A 14 -10.93 -1.64 -20.88
CA ILE A 14 -10.01 -0.91 -21.77
C ILE A 14 -8.57 -1.36 -21.52
N PHE A 15 -8.17 -1.50 -20.25
CA PHE A 15 -6.82 -1.95 -19.89
C PHE A 15 -6.54 -3.38 -20.37
N VAL A 16 -7.50 -4.30 -20.23
CA VAL A 16 -7.40 -5.67 -20.76
C VAL A 16 -7.31 -5.69 -22.28
N ALA A 17 -8.01 -4.80 -22.97
CA ALA A 17 -7.92 -4.68 -24.41
C ALA A 17 -6.56 -4.14 -24.89
N ILE A 18 -5.92 -3.26 -24.11
CA ILE A 18 -4.62 -2.65 -24.42
C ILE A 18 -3.46 -3.59 -24.05
N LEU A 19 -3.52 -4.25 -22.89
CA LEU A 19 -2.57 -5.28 -22.51
C LEU A 19 -2.98 -6.61 -23.14
N ARG A 20 -2.73 -6.74 -24.45
CA ARG A 20 -2.64 -8.07 -25.05
C ARG A 20 -1.45 -8.78 -24.43
N GLU A 21 -1.75 -9.81 -23.64
CA GLU A 21 -0.74 -10.75 -23.16
C GLU A 21 0.02 -11.30 -24.37
N PRO A 22 1.36 -11.32 -24.36
CA PRO A 22 2.12 -12.00 -25.39
C PRO A 22 1.67 -13.46 -25.40
N ASP A 23 1.22 -13.93 -26.56
CA ASP A 23 0.85 -15.34 -26.73
C ASP A 23 2.05 -16.19 -26.32
N PHE A 24 1.91 -17.00 -25.28
CA PHE A 24 2.92 -17.98 -24.87
C PHE A 24 2.93 -19.16 -25.86
N ALA A 25 3.10 -18.85 -27.15
CA ALA A 25 3.17 -19.79 -28.26
C ALA A 25 4.48 -20.58 -28.15
N GLY A 26 4.46 -21.65 -27.35
CA GLY A 26 5.61 -22.55 -27.18
C GLY A 26 5.75 -23.20 -25.82
N GLN A 27 4.97 -22.79 -24.80
CA GLN A 27 5.01 -23.48 -23.51
C GLN A 27 4.08 -24.70 -23.54
N VAL A 28 4.65 -25.87 -23.27
CA VAL A 28 3.92 -27.13 -23.08
C VAL A 28 2.89 -26.90 -21.98
N ARG A 29 1.59 -26.95 -22.33
CA ARG A 29 0.50 -26.88 -21.35
C ARG A 29 0.60 -28.09 -20.44
N VAL A 30 1.24 -27.93 -19.29
CA VAL A 30 1.32 -28.96 -18.26
C VAL A 30 -0.10 -29.22 -17.77
N LYS A 31 -0.55 -30.48 -17.74
CA LYS A 31 -1.87 -30.82 -17.20
C LYS A 31 -1.95 -30.31 -15.77
N PHE A 32 -3.00 -29.55 -15.45
CA PHE A 32 -3.18 -28.94 -14.15
C PHE A 32 -3.44 -30.05 -13.12
N ASP A 33 -2.48 -30.29 -12.23
CA ASP A 33 -2.57 -31.28 -11.16
C ASP A 33 -2.93 -30.56 -9.86
N TYR A 34 -4.12 -30.85 -9.32
CA TYR A 34 -4.64 -30.25 -8.09
C TYR A 34 -3.79 -30.58 -6.86
N GLY A 35 -3.20 -31.78 -6.80
CA GLY A 35 -2.33 -32.20 -5.71
C GLY A 35 -0.98 -31.50 -5.75
N TYR A 36 -0.42 -31.35 -6.95
CA TYR A 36 0.80 -30.56 -7.16
C TYR A 36 0.57 -29.07 -6.87
N PHE A 37 -0.57 -28.52 -7.30
CA PHE A 37 -0.96 -27.14 -7.04
C PHE A 37 -1.12 -26.84 -5.54
N ALA A 38 -1.85 -27.70 -4.80
CA ALA A 38 -2.03 -27.54 -3.36
C ALA A 38 -0.70 -27.65 -2.59
N ARG A 39 0.19 -28.58 -3.01
CA ARG A 39 1.52 -28.74 -2.39
C ARG A 39 2.45 -27.55 -2.70
N ASN A 40 2.28 -26.91 -3.85
CA ASN A 40 3.04 -25.71 -4.22
C ASN A 40 2.46 -24.43 -3.61
N LEU A 41 1.16 -24.43 -3.24
CA LEU A 41 0.55 -23.38 -2.42
C LEU A 41 1.05 -23.42 -0.96
N TYR A 42 1.49 -24.59 -0.48
CA TYR A 42 1.97 -24.74 0.89
C TYR A 42 3.34 -24.07 1.06
N PHE A 43 3.32 -22.84 1.56
CA PHE A 43 4.50 -22.04 1.83
C PHE A 43 5.31 -22.59 3.02
N ASN A 44 6.59 -22.88 2.80
CA ASN A 44 7.52 -23.26 3.88
C ASN A 44 8.42 -22.07 4.25
N PRO A 45 8.17 -21.37 5.39
CA PRO A 45 8.91 -20.16 5.79
C PRO A 45 10.40 -20.38 6.04
N LYS A 46 10.82 -21.61 6.35
CA LYS A 46 12.24 -21.93 6.58
C LYS A 46 13.04 -22.07 5.27
N LYS A 47 12.39 -22.44 4.16
CA LYS A 47 13.06 -22.60 2.86
C LYS A 47 13.20 -21.27 2.09
N ALA A 48 12.39 -20.28 2.42
CA ALA A 48 12.42 -18.95 1.81
C ALA A 48 12.35 -17.84 2.87
N PRO A 49 13.42 -17.67 3.69
CA PRO A 49 13.44 -16.68 4.77
C PRO A 49 13.26 -15.24 4.27
N ASP A 50 13.72 -14.92 3.05
CA ASP A 50 13.54 -13.60 2.45
C ASP A 50 12.07 -13.27 2.16
N PHE A 51 11.27 -14.27 1.78
CA PHE A 51 9.84 -14.10 1.55
C PHE A 51 9.07 -14.02 2.86
N ALA A 52 9.46 -14.80 3.88
CA ALA A 52 8.90 -14.69 5.22
C ALA A 52 9.12 -13.27 5.79
N TRP A 53 10.33 -12.71 5.63
CA TRP A 53 10.62 -11.34 6.04
C TRP A 53 9.76 -10.32 5.29
N TYR A 54 9.60 -10.48 3.98
CA TYR A 54 8.70 -9.62 3.20
C TYR A 54 7.26 -9.66 3.72
N LEU A 55 6.74 -10.86 4.03
CA LEU A 55 5.40 -11.04 4.56
C LEU A 55 5.23 -10.38 5.93
N ILE A 56 6.23 -10.51 6.80
CA ILE A 56 6.24 -9.84 8.11
C ILE A 56 6.23 -8.33 7.92
N SER A 57 7.06 -7.78 7.03
CA SER A 57 7.11 -6.34 6.79
C SER A 57 5.79 -5.78 6.25
N ILE A 58 5.17 -6.43 5.26
CA ILE A 58 3.88 -5.96 4.70
C ILE A 58 2.74 -6.16 5.69
N PHE A 59 2.79 -7.20 6.53
CA PHE A 59 1.83 -7.41 7.61
C PHE A 59 1.89 -6.27 8.63
N TRP A 60 3.09 -5.97 9.16
CA TRP A 60 3.27 -4.87 10.12
C TRP A 60 2.90 -3.50 9.53
N ALA A 61 3.28 -3.24 8.28
CA ALA A 61 2.87 -2.02 7.59
C ALA A 61 1.34 -1.92 7.47
N SER A 62 0.66 -3.01 7.13
CA SER A 62 -0.80 -3.05 7.00
C SER A 62 -1.50 -2.89 8.36
N VAL A 63 -0.95 -3.48 9.42
CA VAL A 63 -1.46 -3.30 10.80
C VAL A 63 -1.37 -1.83 11.21
N GLY A 64 -0.22 -1.18 11.02
CA GLY A 64 -0.05 0.23 11.35
C GLY A 64 -1.05 1.13 10.61
N ILE A 65 -1.23 0.92 9.31
CA ILE A 65 -2.22 1.65 8.50
C ILE A 65 -3.64 1.40 9.01
N GLY A 66 -3.98 0.15 9.32
CA GLY A 66 -5.30 -0.23 9.84
C GLY A 66 -5.63 0.46 11.16
N VAL A 67 -4.65 0.55 12.08
CA VAL A 67 -4.79 1.27 13.35
C VAL A 67 -5.06 2.76 13.10
N VAL A 68 -4.26 3.43 12.26
CA VAL A 68 -4.45 4.86 11.95
C VAL A 68 -5.85 5.13 11.40
N ILE A 69 -6.28 4.35 10.40
CA ILE A 69 -7.59 4.57 9.77
C ILE A 69 -8.73 4.37 10.77
N THR A 70 -8.62 3.35 11.62
CA THR A 70 -9.65 3.03 12.63
C THR A 70 -9.73 4.10 13.72
N PHE A 71 -8.59 4.61 14.17
CA PHE A 71 -8.51 5.59 15.24
C PHE A 71 -8.60 7.06 14.78
N LEU A 72 -8.55 7.32 13.47
CA LEU A 72 -8.60 8.67 12.90
C LEU A 72 -9.79 9.48 13.41
N VAL A 73 -10.99 8.89 13.37
CA VAL A 73 -12.22 9.57 13.79
C VAL A 73 -12.24 9.83 15.29
N TYR A 74 -11.75 8.87 16.09
CA TYR A 74 -11.63 9.01 17.53
C TYR A 74 -10.66 10.13 17.90
N PHE A 75 -9.51 10.22 17.23
CA PHE A 75 -8.55 11.31 17.46
C PHE A 75 -9.14 12.69 17.13
N LEU A 76 -9.94 12.80 16.05
CA LEU A 76 -10.62 14.05 15.71
C LEU A 76 -11.70 14.45 16.73
N GLN A 77 -12.39 13.48 17.32
CA GLN A 77 -13.43 13.71 18.32
C GLN A 77 -12.84 14.08 19.69
N PHE A 78 -11.88 13.30 20.17
CA PHE A 78 -11.36 13.42 21.54
C PHE A 78 -10.29 14.51 21.68
N GLU A 79 -9.37 14.62 20.72
CA GLU A 79 -8.24 15.55 20.82
C GLU A 79 -8.57 16.93 20.25
N LEU A 80 -9.27 17.00 19.12
CA LEU A 80 -9.62 18.28 18.50
C LEU A 80 -10.99 18.83 18.93
N LYS A 81 -11.80 18.07 19.70
CA LYS A 81 -13.12 18.46 20.20
C LYS A 81 -14.01 19.12 19.12
N LEU A 82 -13.94 18.60 17.90
CA LEU A 82 -14.68 19.14 16.77
C LEU A 82 -16.18 18.82 16.92
N ASP A 83 -17.02 19.81 16.63
CA ASP A 83 -18.46 19.63 16.54
C ASP A 83 -18.81 18.70 15.37
N GLU A 84 -19.90 17.91 15.48
CA GLU A 84 -20.22 16.83 14.52
C GLU A 84 -20.23 17.31 13.05
N ASN A 85 -20.73 18.53 12.81
CA ASN A 85 -20.76 19.15 11.48
C ASN A 85 -19.36 19.46 10.90
N SER A 86 -18.41 19.85 11.76
CA SER A 86 -17.03 20.13 11.36
C SER A 86 -16.20 18.85 11.19
N LEU A 87 -16.60 17.77 11.87
CA LEU A 87 -15.93 16.48 11.86
C LEU A 87 -16.03 15.79 10.50
N VAL A 88 -17.24 15.75 9.93
CA VAL A 88 -17.48 15.18 8.59
C VAL A 88 -16.64 15.90 7.53
N SER A 89 -16.59 17.23 7.60
CA SER A 89 -15.80 18.06 6.67
C SER A 89 -14.30 17.81 6.80
N MET A 90 -13.80 17.61 8.03
CA MET A 90 -12.38 17.36 8.30
C MET A 90 -11.98 15.94 7.86
N VAL A 91 -12.80 14.93 8.15
CA VAL A 91 -12.60 13.55 7.69
C VAL A 91 -12.62 13.47 6.17
N PHE A 92 -13.54 14.20 5.53
CA PHE A 92 -13.58 14.27 4.07
C PHE A 92 -12.28 14.86 3.51
N LYS A 93 -11.79 15.99 4.05
CA LYS A 93 -10.51 16.59 3.65
C LYS A 93 -9.34 15.63 3.86
N ALA A 94 -9.25 14.99 5.03
CA ALA A 94 -8.19 14.03 5.33
C ALA A 94 -8.21 12.85 4.34
N THR A 95 -9.39 12.28 4.08
CA THR A 95 -9.55 11.17 3.12
C THR A 95 -9.18 11.59 1.71
N LEU A 96 -9.54 12.80 1.29
CA LEU A 96 -9.23 13.34 -0.03
C LEU A 96 -7.72 13.54 -0.21
N ILE A 97 -7.04 14.02 0.83
CA ILE A 97 -5.58 14.14 0.87
C ILE A 97 -4.93 12.77 0.84
N ILE A 98 -5.36 11.83 1.69
CA ILE A 98 -4.78 10.48 1.74
C ILE A 98 -4.89 9.80 0.37
N ASN A 99 -6.08 9.80 -0.24
CA ASN A 99 -6.30 9.17 -1.55
C ASN A 99 -5.64 9.93 -2.70
N GLY A 100 -5.64 11.26 -2.65
CA GLY A 100 -5.00 12.11 -3.64
C GLY A 100 -3.48 11.93 -3.64
N THR A 101 -2.85 12.02 -2.47
CA THR A 101 -1.41 11.78 -2.29
C THR A 101 -1.07 10.33 -2.66
N ALA A 102 -1.85 9.34 -2.23
CA ALA A 102 -1.65 7.95 -2.64
C ALA A 102 -1.64 7.78 -4.17
N SER A 103 -2.59 8.40 -4.88
CA SER A 103 -2.70 8.30 -6.34
C SER A 103 -1.47 8.88 -7.06
N VAL A 104 -0.92 9.98 -6.55
CA VAL A 104 0.28 10.64 -7.12
C VAL A 104 1.56 9.91 -6.73
N VAL A 105 1.66 9.43 -5.49
CA VAL A 105 2.88 8.79 -4.97
C VAL A 105 2.99 7.34 -5.43
N SER A 106 1.89 6.66 -5.73
CA SER A 106 1.88 5.27 -6.25
C SER A 106 2.82 5.05 -7.45
N PRO A 107 2.72 5.79 -8.57
CA PRO A 107 3.62 5.63 -9.72
C PRO A 107 5.07 6.03 -9.41
N LEU A 108 5.26 7.06 -8.57
CA LEU A 108 6.59 7.53 -8.15
C LEU A 108 7.29 6.51 -7.24
N GLY A 109 6.55 5.90 -6.32
CA GLY A 109 7.06 4.86 -5.43
C GLY A 109 7.51 3.63 -6.22
N GLY A 110 6.76 3.24 -7.25
CA GLY A 110 7.14 2.15 -8.15
C GLY A 110 8.45 2.43 -8.91
N THR A 111 8.59 3.63 -9.48
CA THR A 111 9.80 4.03 -10.23
C THR A 111 11.02 4.23 -9.32
N LEU A 112 10.83 4.77 -8.11
CA LEU A 112 11.91 4.97 -7.15
C LEU A 112 12.40 3.63 -6.57
N ALA A 113 11.49 2.69 -6.31
CA ALA A 113 11.85 1.33 -5.90
C ALA A 113 12.58 0.57 -7.00
N ASP A 114 12.15 0.75 -8.26
CA ASP A 114 12.83 0.17 -9.42
C ASP A 114 14.26 0.71 -9.59
N ARG A 115 14.49 2.01 -9.32
CA ARG A 115 15.82 2.64 -9.40
C ARG A 115 16.78 2.22 -8.28
N LEU A 116 16.28 2.05 -7.05
CA LEU A 116 17.15 1.77 -5.91
C LEU A 116 17.66 0.32 -5.88
N GLY A 117 16.95 -0.63 -6.50
CA GLY A 117 17.37 -2.04 -6.64
C GLY A 117 17.61 -2.80 -5.32
N ARG A 118 17.42 -2.16 -4.16
CA ARG A 118 17.71 -2.68 -2.81
C ARG A 118 16.55 -2.39 -1.87
N ARG A 119 16.01 -3.45 -1.25
CA ARG A 119 14.74 -3.46 -0.50
C ARG A 119 14.84 -3.05 0.96
N LYS A 120 15.86 -3.53 1.67
CA LYS A 120 16.08 -3.23 3.09
C LYS A 120 16.08 -1.73 3.42
N PRO A 121 16.74 -0.84 2.65
CA PRO A 121 16.73 0.60 2.96
C PRO A 121 15.38 1.27 2.67
N ILE A 122 14.60 0.80 1.70
CA ILE A 122 13.29 1.38 1.37
C ILE A 122 12.28 1.11 2.49
N VAL A 123 12.25 -0.12 3.01
CA VAL A 123 11.37 -0.47 4.15
C VAL A 123 11.79 0.28 5.41
N ALA A 124 13.10 0.42 5.67
CA ALA A 124 13.59 1.22 6.79
C ALA A 124 13.22 2.71 6.65
N ALA A 125 13.33 3.29 5.44
CA ALA A 125 12.92 4.66 5.17
C ALA A 125 11.40 4.85 5.34
N GLY A 126 10.59 3.89 4.88
CA GLY A 126 9.15 3.89 5.10
C GLY A 126 8.77 3.83 6.58
N ALA A 127 9.43 2.96 7.35
CA ALA A 127 9.23 2.88 8.81
C ALA A 127 9.64 4.17 9.53
N LEU A 128 10.78 4.77 9.16
CA LEU A 128 11.21 6.06 9.72
C LEU A 128 10.23 7.19 9.39
N LEU A 129 9.72 7.23 8.15
CA LEU A 129 8.68 8.18 7.75
C LEU A 129 7.37 7.96 8.50
N ALA A 130 6.98 6.70 8.76
CA ALA A 130 5.81 6.39 9.57
C ALA A 130 5.98 6.94 11.00
N SER A 131 7.11 6.61 11.65
CA SER A 131 7.44 7.09 12.99
C SER A 131 7.46 8.62 13.07
N ALA A 132 8.01 9.29 12.05
CA ALA A 132 7.98 10.75 11.96
C ALA A 132 6.55 11.29 11.81
N GLY A 133 5.71 10.63 11.00
CA GLY A 133 4.30 11.00 10.85
C GLY A 133 3.53 10.92 12.16
N TYR A 134 3.73 9.85 12.95
CA TYR A 134 3.15 9.72 14.28
C TYR A 134 3.67 10.79 15.24
N ALA A 135 4.99 11.04 15.26
CA ALA A 135 5.58 12.06 16.13
C ALA A 135 5.05 13.47 15.81
N VAL A 136 4.81 13.78 14.53
CA VAL A 136 4.21 15.06 14.11
C VAL A 136 2.76 15.18 14.57
N MET A 137 1.98 14.09 14.50
CA MET A 137 0.60 14.08 14.98
C MET A 137 0.51 14.24 16.51
N ASP A 138 1.44 13.64 17.25
CA ASP A 138 1.51 13.72 18.70
C ASP A 138 2.00 15.11 19.18
N ALA A 139 3.01 15.67 18.52
CA ALA A 139 3.60 16.96 18.90
C ALA A 139 2.72 18.18 18.54
N ILE A 140 1.87 18.07 17.51
CA ILE A 140 1.08 19.19 16.99
C ILE A 140 -0.40 18.84 17.02
N VAL A 141 -1.05 19.06 18.17
CA VAL A 141 -2.51 18.94 18.35
C VAL A 141 -3.22 20.16 17.75
N ASN A 142 -3.08 20.34 16.44
CA ASN A 142 -3.75 21.39 15.69
C ASN A 142 -4.23 20.85 14.33
N SER A 143 -5.29 21.45 13.79
CA SER A 143 -5.92 20.98 12.54
C SER A 143 -4.94 20.89 11.36
N SER A 144 -3.97 21.81 11.27
CA SER A 144 -2.90 21.77 10.27
C SER A 144 -1.84 20.69 10.52
N GLY A 145 -1.50 20.41 11.79
CA GLY A 145 -0.55 19.37 12.17
C GLY A 145 -1.08 17.96 11.92
N PHE A 146 -2.39 17.79 12.12
CA PHE A 146 -3.08 16.56 11.78
C PHE A 146 -3.05 16.28 10.25
N LEU A 147 -3.29 17.31 9.43
CA LEU A 147 -3.29 17.17 7.96
C LEU A 147 -1.88 16.87 7.42
N SER A 148 -0.85 17.52 7.94
CA SER A 148 0.54 17.24 7.53
C SER A 148 0.97 15.82 7.95
N GLY A 149 0.58 15.37 9.15
CA GLY A 149 0.76 13.98 9.59
C GLY A 149 0.10 12.97 8.65
N CYS A 150 -1.13 13.25 8.17
CA CYS A 150 -1.83 12.39 7.22
C CYS A 150 -1.08 12.26 5.88
N VAL A 151 -0.51 13.36 5.38
CA VAL A 151 0.31 13.35 4.16
C VAL A 151 1.55 12.48 4.36
N ILE A 152 2.26 12.65 5.48
CA ILE A 152 3.48 11.90 5.78
C ILE A 152 3.19 10.39 5.90
N LEU A 153 2.12 10.02 6.60
CA LEU A 153 1.68 8.62 6.73
C LEU A 153 1.27 8.03 5.37
N SER A 154 0.61 8.80 4.52
CA SER A 154 0.22 8.36 3.17
C SER A 154 1.45 8.09 2.29
N VAL A 155 2.46 8.95 2.37
CA VAL A 155 3.74 8.77 1.66
C VAL A 155 4.48 7.54 2.19
N SER A 156 4.56 7.37 3.51
CA SER A 156 5.18 6.20 4.15
C SER A 156 4.53 4.88 3.68
N ALA A 157 3.20 4.81 3.67
CA ALA A 157 2.46 3.63 3.25
C ALA A 157 2.82 3.23 1.80
N MET A 158 2.87 4.20 0.88
CA MET A 158 3.21 3.95 -0.51
C MET A 158 4.67 3.48 -0.70
N VAL A 159 5.61 4.02 0.08
CA VAL A 159 7.02 3.61 0.07
C VAL A 159 7.19 2.18 0.55
N CYS A 160 6.43 1.76 1.56
CA CYS A 160 6.41 0.36 2.02
C CYS A 160 5.81 -0.59 0.97
N TYR A 161 4.73 -0.20 0.30
CA TYR A 161 4.07 -1.05 -0.70
C TYR A 161 4.80 -1.12 -2.05
N SER A 162 5.63 -0.14 -2.41
CA SER A 162 6.38 -0.16 -3.67
C SER A 162 7.52 -1.18 -3.69
N ALA A 163 7.86 -1.77 -2.53
CA ALA A 163 8.84 -2.86 -2.42
C ALA A 163 8.35 -4.21 -3.00
N ARG A 164 7.48 -4.23 -4.02
CA ARG A 164 6.82 -5.46 -4.53
C ARG A 164 7.60 -6.26 -5.58
N ARG A 165 8.54 -5.69 -6.35
CA ARG A 165 9.23 -6.42 -7.44
C ARG A 165 10.37 -7.31 -6.97
N TRP A 166 10.11 -8.56 -6.58
CA TRP A 166 11.18 -9.52 -6.24
C TRP A 166 11.55 -10.27 -7.51
N HIS A 167 12.86 -10.32 -7.75
CA HIS A 167 13.51 -10.85 -8.93
C HIS A 167 13.20 -12.35 -9.13
N TRP A 168 12.47 -12.68 -10.19
CA TRP A 168 12.58 -13.98 -10.89
C TRP A 168 13.77 -14.01 -11.87
N ARG A 169 14.65 -12.99 -11.87
CA ARG A 169 15.64 -12.78 -12.95
C ARG A 169 17.11 -13.01 -12.59
N ARG A 170 17.42 -13.53 -11.39
CA ARG A 170 18.82 -13.85 -11.03
C ARG A 170 18.91 -15.09 -10.13
N ARG A 171 18.77 -16.26 -10.74
CA ARG A 171 19.68 -17.38 -10.53
C ARG A 171 20.03 -17.95 -11.92
N PRO A 172 21.30 -18.33 -12.17
CA PRO A 172 21.73 -18.88 -13.45
C PRO A 172 20.95 -20.15 -13.81
#